data_AF-A0A1Q6RAG1-F1
#
_entry.id   AF-A0A1Q6RAG1-F1
#
_cell.length_a   1.000
_cell.length_b   1.000
_cell.length_c   1.000
_cell.angle_alpha   90.00
_cell.angle_beta   90.00
_cell.angle_gamma   90.00
#
_symmetry.space_group_name_H-M   'P 1'
#
loop_
_entity.id
_entity.type
_entity.pdbx_description
1 polymer ?
#
loop_
_entity_poly.entity_id
_entity_poly.type
_entity_poly.pdbx_seq_one_letter_code
_entity_poly.pdbx_strand_id
1 'polypeptide(L)'
;MKEDLKTLAEKIEKFRANTQTEEATKAFFIAPFLKLLGYDVTSPEDVVPEYMADFGDSCNKVDYALLDKAGQVAVLVECKHLSEKLLNHIAQLKKYYAACPSVKFAVLTNGCDYMFFSDTEQSHVMDNTPFLSFSISAITDADIACLQKFDKSKFNVAELASIAEKAKYDGQIKALIARQLSKPDDDFTRYIISTLGAGQKTTANIDRFRPIIKKALNDFINEEIQRRVTPKPTLEDIIEQDLHTDEEATLDKVKELLSGLIPESDIKCKRNKTYLGILYQGKTNKWLCRLYFWNDGNPAKAPKIGLYHKGATNDNEIVPYTTMGDFSEQLLSRAKMLLQK
;
A
#
# COMPACT_ATOMS: atom_id res chain seq x y z
N MET A 1 -3.83 18.00 12.76
CA MET A 1 -3.71 17.93 11.28
C MET A 1 -4.42 16.72 10.67
N LYS A 2 -4.03 15.47 10.94
CA LYS A 2 -4.69 14.29 10.30
C LYS A 2 -6.21 14.24 10.53
N GLU A 3 -6.65 14.39 11.78
CA GLU A 3 -8.08 14.40 12.10
C GLU A 3 -8.81 15.63 11.53
N ASP A 4 -8.16 16.79 11.56
CA ASP A 4 -8.73 18.03 11.01
C ASP A 4 -8.90 17.95 9.49
N LEU A 5 -7.94 17.34 8.78
CA LEU A 5 -8.03 17.09 7.34
C LEU A 5 -9.16 16.11 7.01
N LYS A 6 -9.36 15.09 7.85
CA LYS A 6 -10.49 14.17 7.70
C LYS A 6 -11.82 14.89 7.90
N THR A 7 -11.91 15.75 8.93
CA THR A 7 -13.09 16.60 9.16
C THR A 7 -13.33 17.54 7.98
N LEU A 8 -12.27 18.11 7.40
CA LEU A 8 -12.36 18.94 6.20
C LEU A 8 -12.84 18.12 4.98
N ALA A 9 -12.36 16.89 4.81
CA ALA A 9 -12.82 15.98 3.75
C ALA A 9 -14.33 15.71 3.86
N GLU A 10 -14.81 15.39 5.06
CA GLU A 10 -16.23 15.17 5.33
C GLU A 10 -17.06 16.43 5.06
N LYS A 11 -16.54 17.60 5.40
CA LYS A 11 -17.18 18.90 5.09
C LYS A 11 -17.27 19.13 3.59
N ILE A 12 -16.20 18.86 2.84
CA ILE A 12 -16.19 18.99 1.37
C ILE A 12 -17.27 18.09 0.77
N GLU A 13 -17.31 16.82 1.13
CA GLU A 13 -18.31 15.88 0.59
C GLU A 13 -19.74 16.30 0.93
N LYS A 14 -19.98 16.75 2.16
CA LYS A 14 -21.31 17.22 2.59
C LYS A 14 -21.78 18.46 1.84
N PHE A 15 -20.89 19.41 1.56
CA PHE A 15 -21.27 20.74 1.05
C PHE A 15 -20.87 20.98 -0.42
N ARG A 16 -20.23 20.01 -1.09
CA ARG A 16 -19.81 20.10 -2.50
C ARG A 16 -20.96 20.49 -3.42
N ALA A 17 -22.13 19.85 -3.29
CA ALA A 17 -23.30 20.15 -4.11
C ALA A 17 -23.89 21.56 -3.87
N ASN A 18 -23.59 22.17 -2.71
CA ASN A 18 -24.12 23.49 -2.34
C ASN A 18 -23.08 24.60 -2.56
N THR A 19 -21.84 24.26 -2.92
CA THR A 19 -20.76 25.21 -3.15
C THR A 19 -20.63 25.46 -4.65
N GLN A 20 -21.27 26.54 -5.11
CA GLN A 20 -21.47 26.85 -6.53
C GLN A 20 -20.60 28.00 -7.05
N THR A 21 -19.76 28.60 -6.19
CA THR A 21 -18.88 29.70 -6.57
C THR A 21 -17.46 29.48 -6.08
N GLU A 22 -16.51 30.10 -6.78
CA GLU A 22 -15.10 30.07 -6.40
C GLU A 22 -14.91 30.74 -5.03
N GLU A 23 -15.58 31.86 -4.77
CA GLU A 23 -15.57 32.53 -3.47
C GLU A 23 -16.11 31.64 -2.34
N ALA A 24 -17.16 30.87 -2.58
CA ALA A 24 -17.65 29.90 -1.61
C ALA A 24 -16.64 28.76 -1.39
N THR A 25 -15.94 28.33 -2.44
CA THR A 25 -14.87 27.32 -2.36
C THR A 25 -13.70 27.84 -1.51
N LYS A 26 -13.29 29.09 -1.76
CA LYS A 26 -12.27 29.81 -0.97
C LYS A 26 -12.66 29.88 0.50
N ALA A 27 -13.85 30.38 0.80
CA ALA A 27 -14.30 30.58 2.17
C ALA A 27 -14.55 29.28 2.95
N PHE A 28 -15.17 28.28 2.31
CA PHE A 28 -15.64 27.08 3.02
C PHE A 28 -14.64 25.94 3.08
N PHE A 29 -13.69 25.87 2.13
CA PHE A 29 -12.75 24.75 2.03
C PHE A 29 -11.28 25.18 2.08
N ILE A 30 -10.89 26.18 1.28
CA ILE A 30 -9.48 26.59 1.19
C ILE A 30 -9.05 27.37 2.44
N ALA A 31 -9.84 28.33 2.91
CA ALA A 31 -9.52 29.10 4.11
C ALA A 31 -9.38 28.21 5.36
N PRO A 32 -10.27 27.23 5.63
CA PRO A 32 -10.03 26.24 6.68
C PRO A 32 -8.74 25.45 6.49
N PHE A 33 -8.41 25.02 5.27
CA PHE A 33 -7.17 24.32 4.99
C PHE A 33 -5.93 25.18 5.31
N LEU A 34 -5.91 26.44 4.86
CA LEU A 34 -4.84 27.39 5.15
C LEU A 34 -4.69 27.61 6.67
N LYS A 35 -5.81 27.68 7.38
CA LYS A 35 -5.81 27.78 8.85
C LYS A 35 -5.19 26.56 9.52
N LEU A 36 -5.36 25.35 8.97
CA LEU A 36 -4.68 24.14 9.46
C LEU A 36 -3.16 24.19 9.29
N LEU A 37 -2.67 24.98 8.34
CA LEU A 37 -1.24 25.26 8.13
C LEU A 37 -0.76 26.47 8.96
N GLY A 38 -1.60 27.03 9.82
CA GLY A 38 -1.25 28.20 10.62
C GLY A 38 -1.32 29.53 9.87
N TYR A 39 -2.08 29.59 8.76
CA TYR A 39 -2.34 30.82 8.03
C TYR A 39 -3.82 31.20 8.14
N ASP A 40 -4.16 32.24 8.93
CA ASP A 40 -5.53 32.74 8.99
C ASP A 40 -5.75 33.78 7.87
N VAL A 41 -6.67 33.49 6.93
CA VAL A 41 -7.00 34.40 5.83
C VAL A 41 -7.58 35.74 6.27
N THR A 42 -8.02 35.85 7.54
CA THR A 42 -8.50 37.10 8.14
C THR A 42 -7.39 37.90 8.81
N SER A 43 -6.19 37.33 8.94
CA SER A 43 -5.02 37.96 9.53
C SER A 43 -4.10 38.51 8.44
N PRO A 44 -3.89 39.85 8.37
CA PRO A 44 -2.97 40.44 7.41
C PRO A 44 -1.50 40.10 7.70
N GLU A 45 -1.18 39.54 8.87
CA GLU A 45 0.14 39.03 9.21
C GLU A 45 0.40 37.63 8.64
N ASP A 46 -0.67 36.92 8.23
CA ASP A 46 -0.61 35.57 7.71
C ASP A 46 -0.82 35.53 6.21
N VAL A 47 -1.79 36.29 5.70
CA VAL A 47 -2.25 36.19 4.31
C VAL A 47 -2.52 37.58 3.74
N VAL A 48 -2.01 37.82 2.54
CA VAL A 48 -2.40 38.96 1.71
C VAL A 48 -3.32 38.45 0.61
N PRO A 49 -4.64 38.75 0.66
CA PRO A 49 -5.55 38.40 -0.43
C PRO A 49 -5.34 39.30 -1.65
N GLU A 50 -5.71 38.82 -2.83
CA GLU A 50 -5.70 39.62 -4.07
C GLU A 50 -4.33 40.25 -4.34
N TYR A 51 -3.26 39.48 -4.10
CA TYR A 51 -1.88 39.95 -4.15
C TYR A 51 -1.47 40.26 -5.59
N MET A 52 -1.01 41.49 -5.82
CA MET A 52 -0.57 41.95 -7.14
C MET A 52 0.85 41.46 -7.42
N ALA A 53 0.99 40.65 -8.48
CA ALA A 53 2.26 40.20 -9.01
C ALA A 53 2.56 41.06 -10.25
N ASP A 54 3.21 42.22 -10.13
CA ASP A 54 3.21 43.20 -11.23
C ASP A 54 4.56 43.82 -11.61
N PHE A 55 4.69 44.05 -12.92
CA PHE A 55 5.29 45.23 -13.58
C PHE A 55 4.72 45.35 -15.03
N GLY A 56 3.43 45.72 -15.20
CA GLY A 56 2.82 46.10 -16.49
C GLY A 56 1.29 46.29 -16.46
N ASP A 57 0.72 47.04 -17.42
CA ASP A 57 -0.67 47.55 -17.50
C ASP A 57 -1.84 46.54 -17.34
N SER A 58 -1.59 45.26 -17.08
CA SER A 58 -2.59 44.25 -16.75
C SER A 58 -2.50 43.85 -15.28
N CYS A 59 -3.44 44.37 -14.47
CA CYS A 59 -3.65 44.05 -13.06
C CYS A 59 -3.98 42.56 -12.86
N ASN A 60 -2.95 41.71 -12.84
CA ASN A 60 -3.06 40.29 -12.64
C ASN A 60 -2.77 39.98 -11.16
N LYS A 61 -3.78 39.46 -10.47
CA LYS A 61 -3.74 39.17 -9.03
C LYS A 61 -3.82 37.67 -8.80
N VAL A 62 -3.08 37.20 -7.81
CA VAL A 62 -3.23 35.86 -7.25
C VAL A 62 -4.10 35.93 -6.00
N ASP A 63 -4.91 34.90 -5.77
CA ASP A 63 -5.94 34.92 -4.73
C ASP A 63 -5.37 35.13 -3.33
N TYR A 64 -4.30 34.39 -2.97
CA TYR A 64 -3.62 34.56 -1.69
C TYR A 64 -2.10 34.54 -1.84
N ALA A 65 -1.44 35.38 -1.06
CA ALA A 65 -0.02 35.31 -0.77
C ALA A 65 0.19 35.01 0.72
N LEU A 66 0.83 33.89 1.04
CA LEU A 66 1.10 33.47 2.42
C LEU A 66 2.40 34.09 2.93
N LEU A 67 2.37 34.67 4.13
CA LEU A 67 3.50 35.36 4.74
C LEU A 67 4.25 34.47 5.74
N ASP A 68 5.57 34.41 5.61
CA ASP A 68 6.41 33.74 6.61
C ASP A 68 6.47 34.52 7.94
N LYS A 69 7.23 34.00 8.91
CA LYS A 69 7.40 34.64 10.22
C LYS A 69 8.10 36.01 10.15
N ALA A 70 8.82 36.30 9.07
CA ALA A 70 9.46 37.58 8.84
C ALA A 70 8.54 38.57 8.08
N GLY A 71 7.30 38.16 7.76
CA GLY A 71 6.34 38.96 7.00
C GLY A 71 6.64 39.00 5.50
N GLN A 72 7.50 38.13 4.98
CA GLN A 72 7.81 38.04 3.56
C GLN A 72 6.88 37.06 2.87
N VAL A 73 6.51 37.37 1.62
CA VAL A 73 5.68 36.46 0.81
C VAL A 73 6.48 35.20 0.50
N ALA A 74 5.97 34.08 0.99
CA ALA A 74 6.64 32.79 0.94
C ALA A 74 6.01 31.82 -0.06
N VAL A 75 4.69 31.89 -0.22
CA VAL A 75 3.90 30.99 -1.07
C VAL A 75 2.80 31.77 -1.77
N LEU A 76 2.66 31.60 -3.09
CA LEU A 76 1.49 32.07 -3.83
C LEU A 76 0.44 30.96 -3.89
N VAL A 77 -0.84 31.30 -3.73
CA VAL A 77 -1.94 30.33 -3.79
C VAL A 77 -3.00 30.83 -4.76
N GLU A 78 -3.16 30.10 -5.86
CA GLU A 78 -4.23 30.28 -6.82
C GLU A 78 -5.36 29.30 -6.51
N CYS A 79 -6.56 29.83 -6.38
CA CYS A 79 -7.76 29.11 -6.05
C CYS A 79 -8.64 28.97 -7.30
N LYS A 80 -9.45 27.91 -7.32
CA LYS A 80 -10.44 27.67 -8.37
C LYS A 80 -11.74 27.15 -7.75
N HIS A 81 -12.80 27.24 -8.54
CA HIS A 81 -14.06 26.58 -8.21
C HIS A 81 -13.87 25.07 -7.98
N LEU A 82 -14.59 24.49 -7.02
CA LEU A 82 -14.49 23.08 -6.63
C LEU A 82 -14.61 22.07 -7.80
N SER A 83 -15.35 22.41 -8.85
CA SER A 83 -15.55 21.56 -10.03
C SER A 83 -14.50 21.72 -11.13
N GLU A 84 -13.60 22.70 -11.00
CA GLU A 84 -12.57 22.98 -12.01
C GLU A 84 -11.43 21.96 -11.96
N LYS A 85 -10.88 21.66 -13.14
CA LYS A 85 -9.68 20.83 -13.27
C LYS A 85 -8.44 21.71 -13.17
N LEU A 86 -7.65 21.51 -12.12
CA LEU A 86 -6.46 22.33 -11.84
C LEU A 86 -5.46 22.39 -12.97
N LEU A 87 -5.26 21.29 -13.72
CA LEU A 87 -4.31 21.24 -14.84
C LEU A 87 -4.53 22.33 -15.90
N ASN A 88 -5.78 22.79 -16.08
CA ASN A 88 -6.11 23.85 -17.04
C ASN A 88 -5.56 25.22 -16.63
N HIS A 89 -5.24 25.40 -15.34
CA HIS A 89 -4.92 26.68 -14.73
C HIS A 89 -3.42 26.83 -14.40
N ILE A 90 -2.60 25.82 -14.69
CA ILE A 90 -1.14 25.87 -14.47
C ILE A 90 -0.50 27.06 -15.20
N ALA A 91 -0.92 27.31 -16.44
CA ALA A 91 -0.37 28.40 -17.25
C ALA A 91 -0.65 29.79 -16.65
N GLN A 92 -1.77 29.95 -15.93
CA GLN A 92 -2.10 31.18 -15.22
C GLN A 92 -1.16 31.37 -14.02
N LEU A 93 -1.05 30.34 -13.16
CA LEU A 93 -0.18 30.39 -11.98
C LEU A 93 1.30 30.64 -12.34
N LYS A 94 1.78 30.06 -13.45
CA LYS A 94 3.15 30.31 -13.94
C LYS A 94 3.46 31.78 -14.21
N LYS A 95 2.49 32.51 -14.77
CA LYS A 95 2.67 33.94 -15.07
C LYS A 95 2.85 34.73 -13.76
N TYR A 96 2.02 34.43 -12.76
CA TYR A 96 2.10 35.07 -11.45
C TYR A 96 3.40 34.73 -10.73
N TYR A 97 3.82 33.47 -10.78
CA TYR A 97 5.08 33.03 -10.18
C TYR A 97 6.29 33.76 -10.80
N ALA A 98 6.34 33.86 -12.13
CA ALA A 98 7.42 34.57 -12.83
C ALA A 98 7.46 36.07 -12.52
N ALA A 99 6.31 36.69 -12.21
CA ALA A 99 6.19 38.08 -11.80
C ALA A 99 6.56 38.32 -10.31
N CYS A 100 6.76 37.27 -9.53
CA CYS A 100 7.13 37.34 -8.11
C CYS A 100 8.47 36.61 -7.82
N PRO A 101 9.63 37.16 -8.23
CA PRO A 101 10.91 36.46 -8.12
C PRO A 101 11.31 36.09 -6.68
N SER A 102 10.84 36.83 -5.67
CA SER A 102 11.14 36.54 -4.27
C SER A 102 10.45 35.29 -3.74
N VAL A 103 9.45 34.76 -4.44
CA VAL A 103 8.65 33.61 -3.98
C VAL A 103 9.21 32.31 -4.51
N LYS A 104 9.25 31.28 -3.64
CA LYS A 104 9.81 29.96 -3.96
C LYS A 104 8.78 28.85 -4.17
N PHE A 105 7.56 29.04 -3.69
CA PHE A 105 6.52 28.02 -3.80
C PHE A 105 5.22 28.60 -4.33
N ALA A 106 4.50 27.77 -5.08
CA ALA A 106 3.19 28.10 -5.62
C ALA A 106 2.23 26.94 -5.33
N VAL A 107 0.97 27.24 -5.06
CA VAL A 107 -0.08 26.27 -4.83
C VAL A 107 -1.23 26.56 -5.78
N LEU A 108 -1.74 25.52 -6.42
CA LEU A 108 -2.97 25.55 -7.20
C LEU A 108 -3.98 24.62 -6.55
N THR A 109 -5.18 25.11 -6.25
CA THR A 109 -6.19 24.30 -5.55
C THR A 109 -7.63 24.67 -5.91
N ASN A 110 -8.53 23.69 -5.81
CA ASN A 110 -9.98 23.86 -5.89
C ASN A 110 -10.65 23.53 -4.53
N GLY A 111 -9.87 23.55 -3.44
CA GLY A 111 -10.32 23.18 -2.10
C GLY A 111 -10.34 21.69 -1.81
N CYS A 112 -10.46 20.83 -2.84
CA CYS A 112 -10.41 19.37 -2.71
C CYS A 112 -9.05 18.81 -3.09
N ASP A 113 -8.52 19.25 -4.23
CA ASP A 113 -7.23 18.86 -4.76
C ASP A 113 -6.22 20.00 -4.57
N TYR A 114 -4.98 19.64 -4.29
CA TYR A 114 -3.88 20.58 -4.08
C TYR A 114 -2.66 20.16 -4.88
N MET A 115 -2.05 21.11 -5.58
CA MET A 115 -0.82 20.93 -6.34
C MET A 115 0.20 21.98 -5.89
N PHE A 116 1.33 21.53 -5.34
CA PHE A 116 2.42 22.39 -4.89
C PHE A 116 3.57 22.37 -5.88
N PHE A 117 4.04 23.54 -6.26
CA PHE A 117 5.08 23.77 -7.26
C PHE A 117 6.25 24.57 -6.65
N SER A 118 7.42 24.41 -7.26
CA SER A 118 8.63 25.17 -6.95
C SER A 118 9.42 25.43 -8.25
N ASP A 119 10.61 26.03 -8.15
CA ASP A 119 11.50 26.39 -9.25
C ASP A 119 12.79 25.55 -9.23
N THR A 120 12.65 24.21 -9.28
CA THR A 120 13.81 23.30 -9.12
C THR A 120 14.72 23.23 -10.34
N GLU A 121 14.22 23.55 -11.55
CA GLU A 121 15.04 23.54 -12.78
C GLU A 121 15.80 24.83 -13.00
N GLN A 122 15.05 25.93 -12.94
CA GLN A 122 15.53 27.25 -13.27
C GLN A 122 14.90 28.22 -12.30
N SER A 123 15.73 29.00 -11.60
CA SER A 123 15.21 29.91 -10.60
C SER A 123 14.22 30.92 -11.21
N HIS A 124 13.14 31.19 -10.49
CA HIS A 124 12.02 32.06 -10.88
C HIS A 124 11.16 31.52 -12.04
N VAL A 125 11.42 30.29 -12.49
CA VAL A 125 10.59 29.60 -13.48
C VAL A 125 9.96 28.39 -12.81
N MET A 126 8.64 28.46 -12.59
CA MET A 126 7.89 27.38 -11.96
C MET A 126 7.92 26.11 -12.80
N ASP A 127 8.21 24.99 -12.14
CA ASP A 127 8.25 23.67 -12.76
C ASP A 127 6.90 23.29 -13.40
N ASN A 128 6.95 22.44 -14.45
CA ASN A 128 5.75 21.93 -15.12
C ASN A 128 4.95 20.94 -14.26
N THR A 129 5.64 20.25 -13.34
CA THR A 129 5.07 19.17 -12.53
C THR A 129 5.12 19.58 -11.07
N PRO A 130 4.04 19.37 -10.30
CA PRO A 130 4.08 19.61 -8.87
C PRO A 130 5.02 18.60 -8.20
N PHE A 131 5.69 19.01 -7.13
CA PHE A 131 6.49 18.09 -6.31
C PHE A 131 5.65 17.41 -5.22
N LEU A 132 4.50 17.99 -4.88
CA LEU A 132 3.50 17.39 -3.98
C LEU A 132 2.10 17.64 -4.58
N SER A 133 1.32 16.57 -4.72
CA SER A 133 -0.05 16.64 -5.21
C SER A 133 -0.90 15.62 -4.47
N PHE A 134 -2.04 16.05 -3.94
CA PHE A 134 -2.96 15.17 -3.21
C PHE A 134 -4.40 15.67 -3.31
N SER A 135 -5.33 14.76 -3.03
CA SER A 135 -6.73 15.08 -2.76
C SER A 135 -6.98 14.94 -1.26
N ILE A 136 -7.72 15.86 -0.65
CA ILE A 136 -8.02 15.84 0.79
C ILE A 136 -8.71 14.55 1.22
N SER A 137 -9.54 13.97 0.35
CA SER A 137 -10.26 12.70 0.61
C SER A 137 -9.37 11.45 0.53
N ALA A 138 -8.22 11.54 -0.13
CA ALA A 138 -7.31 10.43 -0.40
C ALA A 138 -5.88 10.70 0.09
N ILE A 139 -5.72 11.63 1.04
CA ILE A 139 -4.41 12.05 1.53
C ILE A 139 -3.73 10.92 2.31
N THR A 140 -2.45 10.68 2.02
CA THR A 140 -1.66 9.63 2.69
C THR A 140 -0.87 10.19 3.88
N ASP A 141 -0.36 9.32 4.75
CA ASP A 141 0.52 9.74 5.85
C ASP A 141 1.83 10.39 5.34
N ALA A 142 2.31 9.98 4.16
CA ALA A 142 3.48 10.59 3.53
C ALA A 142 3.17 12.02 3.05
N ASP A 143 1.99 12.24 2.46
CA ASP A 143 1.54 13.58 2.06
C ASP A 143 1.40 14.49 3.27
N ILE A 144 0.79 14.00 4.36
CA ILE A 144 0.66 14.75 5.62
C ILE A 144 2.03 15.13 6.18
N ALA A 145 2.99 14.19 6.18
CA ALA A 145 4.35 14.46 6.66
C ALA A 145 5.06 15.55 5.84
N CYS A 146 4.84 15.59 4.53
CA CYS A 146 5.33 16.66 3.66
C CYS A 146 4.60 17.98 3.93
N LEU A 147 3.27 17.94 4.00
CA LEU A 147 2.40 19.09 4.21
C LEU A 147 2.68 19.80 5.55
N GLN A 148 3.03 19.06 6.61
CA GLN A 148 3.41 19.63 7.90
C GLN A 148 4.59 20.60 7.82
N LYS A 149 5.42 20.53 6.78
CA LYS A 149 6.54 21.47 6.58
C LYS A 149 6.10 22.80 5.97
N PHE A 150 4.89 22.85 5.42
CA PHE A 150 4.22 24.08 5.00
C PHE A 150 3.47 24.76 6.16
N ASP A 151 3.50 24.21 7.36
CA ASP A 151 3.00 24.91 8.54
C ASP A 151 3.82 26.19 8.78
N LYS A 152 3.18 27.35 8.99
CA LYS A 152 3.84 28.64 9.20
C LYS A 152 4.91 28.60 10.30
N SER A 153 4.71 27.79 11.34
CA SER A 153 5.66 27.66 12.44
C SER A 153 6.93 26.86 12.06
N LYS A 154 6.85 26.03 11.02
CA LYS A 154 7.94 25.13 10.56
C LYS A 154 8.48 25.51 9.18
N PHE A 155 7.85 26.46 8.51
CA PHE A 155 8.17 26.85 7.15
C PHE A 155 9.64 27.25 7.01
N ASN A 156 10.37 26.52 6.15
CA ASN A 156 11.76 26.77 5.84
C ASN A 156 11.98 26.59 4.34
N VAL A 157 12.34 27.69 3.66
CA VAL A 157 12.51 27.72 2.21
C VAL A 157 13.57 26.73 1.73
N ALA A 158 14.73 26.69 2.39
CA ALA A 158 15.85 25.85 1.97
C ALA A 158 15.53 24.35 2.13
N GLU A 159 14.90 23.99 3.25
CA GLU A 159 14.49 22.61 3.50
C GLU A 159 13.41 22.15 2.50
N LEU A 160 12.39 22.98 2.26
CA LEU A 160 11.32 22.68 1.32
C LEU A 160 11.81 22.61 -0.13
N ALA A 161 12.76 23.46 -0.54
CA ALA A 161 13.36 23.40 -1.87
C ALA A 161 14.10 22.08 -2.10
N SER A 162 14.87 21.62 -1.11
CA SER A 162 15.56 20.32 -1.17
C SER A 162 14.57 19.15 -1.26
N ILE A 163 13.42 19.25 -0.59
CA ILE A 163 12.36 18.23 -0.67
C ILE A 163 11.71 18.23 -2.04
N ALA A 164 11.43 19.39 -2.60
CA ALA A 164 10.86 19.52 -3.94
C ALA A 164 11.78 18.89 -4.99
N GLU A 165 13.08 19.18 -4.91
CA GLU A 165 14.09 18.58 -5.78
C GLU A 165 14.12 17.05 -5.66
N LYS A 166 14.17 16.52 -4.43
CA LYS A 166 14.17 15.07 -4.19
C LYS A 166 12.89 14.39 -4.69
N ALA A 167 11.72 14.97 -4.41
CA ALA A 167 10.43 14.41 -4.79
C ALA A 167 10.28 14.36 -6.32
N LYS A 168 10.77 15.38 -7.02
CA LYS A 168 10.83 15.40 -8.47
C LYS A 168 11.67 14.26 -9.03
N TYR A 169 12.92 14.11 -8.56
CA TYR A 169 13.78 13.03 -9.05
C TYR A 169 13.21 11.65 -8.71
N ASP A 170 12.64 11.46 -7.52
CA ASP A 170 11.96 10.22 -7.15
C ASP A 170 10.81 9.89 -8.13
N GLY A 171 9.97 10.88 -8.46
CA GLY A 171 8.90 10.73 -9.44
C GLY A 171 9.41 10.38 -10.85
N GLN A 172 10.45 11.07 -11.33
CA GLN A 172 11.06 10.79 -12.63
C GLN A 172 11.70 9.40 -12.67
N ILE A 173 12.37 8.98 -11.60
CA ILE A 173 12.96 7.64 -11.47
C ILE A 173 11.87 6.58 -11.46
N LYS A 174 10.78 6.77 -10.71
CA LYS A 174 9.63 5.85 -10.70
C LYS A 174 8.99 5.72 -12.08
N ALA A 175 8.80 6.84 -12.79
CA ALA A 175 8.26 6.84 -14.14
C ALA A 175 9.20 6.11 -15.12
N LEU A 176 10.51 6.32 -14.99
CA LEU A 176 11.52 5.60 -15.77
C LEU A 176 11.46 4.09 -15.50
N ILE A 177 11.43 3.69 -14.22
CA ILE A 177 11.32 2.27 -13.82
C ILE A 177 10.04 1.66 -14.37
N ALA A 178 8.89 2.32 -14.24
CA ALA A 178 7.62 1.85 -14.79
C ALA A 178 7.67 1.66 -16.31
N ARG A 179 8.32 2.60 -17.03
CA ARG A 179 8.56 2.47 -18.47
C ARG A 179 9.41 1.25 -18.79
N GLN A 180 10.54 1.06 -18.09
CA GLN A 180 11.41 -0.10 -18.32
C GLN A 180 10.71 -1.42 -17.98
N LEU A 181 9.88 -1.46 -16.94
CA LEU A 181 9.09 -2.64 -16.57
C LEU A 181 8.09 -3.05 -17.64
N SER A 182 7.43 -2.07 -18.26
CA SER A 182 6.46 -2.30 -19.32
C SER A 182 7.12 -2.63 -20.65
N LYS A 183 8.15 -1.87 -21.03
CA LYS A 183 8.88 -2.00 -22.29
C LYS A 183 10.35 -1.57 -22.08
N PRO A 184 11.25 -2.52 -21.78
CA PRO A 184 12.67 -2.22 -21.69
C PRO A 184 13.17 -1.61 -23.01
N ASP A 185 13.79 -0.43 -22.94
CA ASP A 185 14.36 0.23 -24.11
C ASP A 185 15.74 -0.35 -24.47
N ASP A 186 16.27 0.05 -25.62
CA ASP A 186 17.53 -0.47 -26.14
C ASP A 186 18.71 -0.12 -25.24
N ASP A 187 18.73 1.10 -24.69
CA ASP A 187 19.81 1.59 -23.85
C ASP A 187 19.89 0.79 -22.54
N PHE A 188 18.75 0.61 -21.88
CA PHE A 188 18.63 -0.24 -20.70
C PHE A 188 18.99 -1.69 -21.02
N THR A 189 18.52 -2.22 -22.14
CA THR A 189 18.86 -3.59 -22.58
C THR A 189 20.36 -3.76 -22.81
N ARG A 190 21.00 -2.80 -23.50
CA ARG A 190 22.45 -2.81 -23.73
C ARG A 190 23.25 -2.71 -22.43
N TYR A 191 22.76 -1.93 -21.46
CA TYR A 191 23.36 -1.84 -20.14
C TYR A 191 23.36 -3.22 -19.46
N ILE A 192 22.21 -3.89 -19.38
CA ILE A 192 22.10 -5.23 -18.76
C ILE A 192 22.99 -6.27 -19.46
N ILE A 193 22.98 -6.33 -20.80
CA ILE A 193 23.85 -7.26 -21.57
C ILE A 193 25.32 -7.01 -21.23
N SER A 194 25.73 -5.74 -21.16
CA SER A 194 27.11 -5.34 -20.84
C SER A 194 27.51 -5.79 -19.45
N THR A 195 26.65 -5.55 -18.47
CA THR A 195 26.89 -5.85 -17.06
C THR A 195 26.95 -7.35 -16.81
N LEU A 196 26.15 -8.14 -17.52
CA LEU A 196 26.15 -9.60 -17.44
C LEU A 196 27.27 -10.26 -18.27
N GLY A 197 28.01 -9.51 -19.10
CA GLY A 197 28.96 -10.08 -20.04
C GLY A 197 28.30 -10.99 -21.10
N ALA A 198 27.00 -10.79 -21.39
CA ALA A 198 26.17 -11.68 -22.19
C ALA A 198 26.33 -11.51 -23.72
N GLY A 199 27.53 -11.14 -24.17
CA GLY A 199 27.88 -10.99 -25.58
C GLY A 199 27.80 -9.56 -26.11
N GLN A 200 27.86 -9.42 -27.44
CA GLN A 200 27.94 -8.13 -28.11
C GLN A 200 26.59 -7.39 -28.15
N LYS A 201 26.64 -6.05 -28.23
CA LYS A 201 25.48 -5.14 -28.23
C LYS A 201 24.86 -4.97 -29.62
N THR A 202 24.62 -6.08 -30.33
CA THR A 202 23.98 -6.05 -31.65
C THR A 202 22.46 -5.97 -31.51
N THR A 203 21.77 -5.44 -32.54
CA THR A 203 20.30 -5.35 -32.57
C THR A 203 19.63 -6.70 -32.34
N ALA A 204 20.15 -7.77 -32.98
CA ALA A 204 19.66 -9.13 -32.79
C ALA A 204 19.78 -9.62 -31.34
N ASN A 205 20.87 -9.26 -30.64
CA ASN A 205 21.05 -9.66 -29.24
C ASN A 205 20.13 -8.84 -28.32
N ILE A 206 19.96 -7.54 -28.59
CA ILE A 206 19.03 -6.67 -27.87
C ILE A 206 17.59 -7.22 -28.00
N ASP A 207 17.16 -7.57 -29.21
CA ASP A 207 15.81 -8.09 -29.47
C ASP A 207 15.57 -9.44 -28.78
N ARG A 208 16.60 -10.28 -28.72
CA ARG A 208 16.56 -11.56 -27.97
C ARG A 208 16.45 -11.36 -26.46
N PHE A 209 17.21 -10.42 -25.90
CA PHE A 209 17.27 -10.22 -24.43
C PHE A 209 16.12 -9.37 -23.89
N ARG A 210 15.55 -8.46 -24.68
CA ARG A 210 14.43 -7.59 -24.25
C ARG A 210 13.26 -8.36 -23.59
N PRO A 211 12.70 -9.43 -24.18
CA PRO A 211 11.61 -10.18 -23.53
C PRO A 211 12.05 -10.91 -22.26
N ILE A 212 13.31 -11.36 -22.19
CA ILE A 212 13.87 -12.04 -21.02
C ILE A 212 14.00 -11.04 -19.86
N ILE A 213 14.55 -9.85 -20.13
CA ILE A 213 14.70 -8.76 -19.15
C ILE A 213 13.32 -8.33 -18.64
N LYS A 214 12.36 -8.11 -19.55
CA LYS A 214 11.00 -7.75 -19.17
C LYS A 214 10.40 -8.78 -18.23
N LYS A 215 10.50 -10.07 -18.57
CA LYS A 215 9.97 -11.16 -17.74
C LYS A 215 10.64 -11.17 -16.37
N ALA A 216 11.97 -11.17 -16.33
CA ALA A 216 12.74 -11.22 -15.09
C ALA A 216 12.43 -10.05 -14.14
N LEU A 217 12.26 -8.83 -14.67
CA LEU A 217 11.91 -7.67 -13.85
C LEU A 217 10.49 -7.80 -13.24
N ASN A 218 9.52 -8.28 -14.02
CA ASN A 218 8.15 -8.45 -13.52
C ASN A 218 8.07 -9.61 -12.51
N ASP A 219 8.74 -10.72 -12.78
CA ASP A 219 8.83 -11.86 -11.86
C ASP A 219 9.44 -11.42 -10.52
N PHE A 220 10.56 -10.68 -10.56
CA PHE A 220 11.21 -10.14 -9.36
C PHE A 220 10.28 -9.24 -8.53
N ILE A 221 9.56 -8.32 -9.17
CA ILE A 221 8.63 -7.44 -8.43
C ILE A 221 7.48 -8.24 -7.81
N ASN A 222 6.94 -9.22 -8.53
CA ASN A 222 5.87 -10.07 -8.01
C ASN A 222 6.35 -10.88 -6.81
N GLU A 223 7.57 -11.42 -6.85
CA GLU A 223 8.18 -12.11 -5.71
C GLU A 223 8.37 -11.18 -4.51
N GLU A 224 8.85 -9.94 -4.72
CA GLU A 224 9.01 -8.95 -3.64
C GLU A 224 7.66 -8.53 -3.03
N ILE A 225 6.63 -8.37 -3.86
CA ILE A 225 5.26 -8.09 -3.39
C ILE A 225 4.75 -9.27 -2.58
N GLN A 226 4.88 -10.50 -3.08
CA GLN A 226 4.46 -11.70 -2.36
C GLN A 226 5.14 -11.79 -0.98
N ARG A 227 6.46 -11.60 -0.91
CA ARG A 227 7.19 -11.59 0.38
C ARG A 227 6.70 -10.54 1.38
N ARG A 228 6.13 -9.43 0.91
CA ARG A 228 5.62 -8.33 1.76
C ARG A 228 4.12 -8.42 2.06
N VAL A 229 3.34 -9.02 1.17
CA VAL A 229 1.87 -9.09 1.25
C VAL A 229 1.40 -10.39 1.91
N THR A 230 2.12 -11.50 1.77
CA THR A 230 1.81 -12.67 2.58
C THR A 230 2.25 -12.38 4.01
N PRO A 231 1.35 -12.40 5.02
CA PRO A 231 1.81 -12.74 6.35
C PRO A 231 2.56 -14.07 6.23
N LYS A 232 3.58 -14.31 7.06
CA LYS A 232 4.17 -15.67 7.15
C LYS A 232 3.02 -16.68 7.12
N PRO A 233 3.01 -17.64 6.17
CA PRO A 233 1.87 -18.51 5.98
C PRO A 233 1.49 -19.13 7.33
N THR A 234 0.24 -18.93 7.72
CA THR A 234 -0.29 -19.52 8.94
C THR A 234 -0.37 -21.02 8.75
N LEU A 235 -0.18 -21.77 9.83
CA LEU A 235 -0.14 -23.23 9.79
C LEU A 235 -1.41 -23.82 9.14
N GLU A 236 -2.54 -23.12 9.25
CA GLU A 236 -3.82 -23.47 8.59
C GLU A 236 -3.76 -23.45 7.06
N ASP A 237 -3.07 -22.48 6.43
CA ASP A 237 -3.06 -22.31 4.97
C ASP A 237 -2.22 -23.38 4.26
N ILE A 238 -1.18 -23.89 4.95
CA ILE A 238 -0.33 -24.98 4.44
C ILE A 238 -1.07 -26.33 4.54
N ILE A 239 -1.98 -26.48 5.49
CA ILE A 239 -2.69 -27.74 5.78
C ILE A 239 -3.83 -28.01 4.79
N GLU A 240 -4.50 -26.97 4.26
CA GLU A 240 -5.64 -27.16 3.35
C GLU A 240 -5.25 -27.61 1.94
N GLN A 241 -4.03 -27.32 1.46
CA GLN A 241 -3.59 -27.72 0.11
C GLN A 241 -3.07 -29.16 0.02
N ASP A 242 -2.48 -29.70 1.09
CA ASP A 242 -1.80 -31.01 1.06
C ASP A 242 -2.67 -32.20 1.51
N LEU A 243 -3.92 -31.97 1.93
CA LEU A 243 -4.80 -33.04 2.43
C LEU A 243 -5.55 -33.83 1.35
N HIS A 244 -5.08 -33.75 0.10
CA HIS A 244 -5.59 -34.55 -0.98
C HIS A 244 -4.60 -35.67 -1.34
N THR A 245 -5.05 -36.90 -1.02
CA THR A 245 -4.67 -38.19 -1.62
C THR A 245 -3.47 -39.01 -1.12
N ASP A 246 -2.61 -38.53 -0.21
CA ASP A 246 -1.52 -39.37 0.32
C ASP A 246 -1.62 -39.64 1.84
N GLU A 247 -1.70 -40.93 2.19
CA GLU A 247 -1.72 -41.42 3.57
C GLU A 247 -0.40 -41.15 4.29
N GLU A 248 0.72 -41.19 3.57
CA GLU A 248 2.05 -40.94 4.13
C GLU A 248 2.23 -39.45 4.44
N ALA A 249 1.83 -38.57 3.52
CA ALA A 249 1.81 -37.13 3.74
C ALA A 249 0.86 -36.72 4.89
N THR A 250 -0.32 -37.32 4.97
CA THR A 250 -1.28 -37.05 6.06
C THR A 250 -0.72 -37.51 7.41
N LEU A 251 -0.04 -38.66 7.44
CA LEU A 251 0.59 -39.19 8.65
C LEU A 251 1.74 -38.29 9.13
N ASP A 252 2.60 -37.85 8.22
CA ASP A 252 3.72 -36.96 8.55
C ASP A 252 3.20 -35.62 9.08
N LYS A 253 2.08 -35.13 8.56
CA LYS A 253 1.43 -33.93 9.10
C LYS A 253 0.87 -34.14 10.50
N VAL A 254 0.25 -35.28 10.78
CA VAL A 254 -0.21 -35.62 12.14
C VAL A 254 0.97 -35.70 13.12
N LYS A 255 2.12 -36.26 12.70
CA LYS A 255 3.34 -36.28 13.51
C LYS A 255 3.86 -34.87 13.75
N GLU A 256 3.89 -34.02 12.72
CA GLU A 256 4.31 -32.62 12.83
C GLU A 256 3.42 -31.83 13.81
N LEU A 257 2.10 -31.99 13.75
CA LEU A 257 1.17 -31.33 14.68
C LEU A 257 1.37 -31.78 16.13
N LEU A 258 1.74 -33.05 16.33
CA LEU A 258 2.03 -33.59 17.64
C LEU A 258 3.49 -33.32 18.08
N SER A 259 4.34 -32.88 17.16
CA SER A 259 5.73 -32.54 17.42
C SER A 259 5.77 -31.33 18.36
N GLY A 260 6.35 -31.53 19.54
CA GLY A 260 6.31 -30.57 20.64
C GLY A 260 5.43 -30.99 21.82
N LEU A 261 4.49 -31.92 21.64
CA LEU A 261 3.72 -32.54 22.74
C LEU A 261 4.09 -34.00 22.97
N ILE A 262 4.28 -34.77 21.89
CA ILE A 262 4.57 -36.20 21.95
C ILE A 262 5.81 -36.48 21.08
N PRO A 263 6.84 -37.18 21.60
CA PRO A 263 7.94 -37.64 20.78
C PRO A 263 7.46 -38.59 19.68
N GLU A 264 7.99 -38.47 18.46
CA GLU A 264 7.60 -39.34 17.33
C GLU A 264 7.79 -40.83 17.62
N SER A 265 8.76 -41.19 18.48
CA SER A 265 8.99 -42.57 18.91
C SER A 265 7.75 -43.22 19.56
N ASP A 266 6.92 -42.39 20.18
CA ASP A 266 5.72 -42.78 20.92
C ASP A 266 4.45 -42.73 20.05
N ILE A 267 4.55 -42.29 18.80
CA ILE A 267 3.45 -42.32 17.84
C ILE A 267 3.58 -43.60 17.01
N LYS A 268 2.63 -44.53 17.19
CA LYS A 268 2.61 -45.82 16.46
C LYS A 268 1.38 -45.94 15.59
N CYS A 269 1.59 -46.41 14.36
CA CYS A 269 0.53 -46.62 13.40
C CYS A 269 0.15 -48.09 13.33
N LYS A 270 -1.16 -48.36 13.30
CA LYS A 270 -1.71 -49.70 13.09
C LYS A 270 -2.78 -49.64 12.01
N ARG A 271 -2.52 -50.31 10.89
CA ARG A 271 -3.47 -50.44 9.79
C ARG A 271 -4.56 -51.45 10.12
N ASN A 272 -5.81 -51.04 9.94
CA ASN A 272 -7.00 -51.87 10.06
C ASN A 272 -7.71 -51.96 8.70
N LYS A 273 -8.68 -52.86 8.57
CA LYS A 273 -9.38 -53.12 7.29
C LYS A 273 -10.02 -51.87 6.67
N THR A 274 -10.44 -50.90 7.48
CA THR A 274 -11.23 -49.74 7.06
C THR A 274 -10.62 -48.38 7.45
N TYR A 275 -9.49 -48.36 8.16
CA TYR A 275 -8.85 -47.12 8.61
C TYR A 275 -7.39 -47.33 9.02
N LEU A 276 -6.61 -46.25 9.00
CA LEU A 276 -5.30 -46.19 9.66
C LEU A 276 -5.47 -45.66 11.08
N GLY A 277 -5.05 -46.44 12.07
CA GLY A 277 -5.08 -46.07 13.48
C GLY A 277 -3.77 -45.44 13.94
N ILE A 278 -3.83 -44.24 14.54
CA ILE A 278 -2.67 -43.58 15.15
C ILE A 278 -2.80 -43.66 16.67
N LEU A 279 -1.82 -44.31 17.30
CA LEU A 279 -1.83 -44.73 18.70
C LEU A 279 -0.67 -44.11 19.47
N TYR A 280 -0.91 -43.76 20.73
CA TYR A 280 0.14 -43.37 21.66
C TYR A 280 0.75 -44.61 22.33
N GLN A 281 2.07 -44.74 22.22
CA GLN A 281 2.90 -45.85 22.70
C GLN A 281 2.43 -47.24 22.23
N GLY A 282 1.75 -47.30 21.08
CA GLY A 282 1.20 -48.54 20.51
C GLY A 282 0.08 -49.20 21.33
N LYS A 283 -0.46 -48.51 22.36
CA LYS A 283 -1.50 -49.07 23.24
C LYS A 283 -2.87 -48.93 22.59
N THR A 284 -3.58 -50.04 22.44
CA THR A 284 -4.90 -50.13 21.77
C THR A 284 -6.04 -49.43 22.52
N ASN A 285 -5.80 -48.91 23.72
CA ASN A 285 -6.75 -48.05 24.46
C ASN A 285 -6.33 -46.57 24.48
N LYS A 286 -5.17 -46.22 23.91
CA LYS A 286 -4.65 -44.84 23.84
C LYS A 286 -4.59 -44.36 22.38
N TRP A 287 -5.76 -44.13 21.79
CA TRP A 287 -5.90 -43.59 20.43
C TRP A 287 -5.71 -42.07 20.37
N LEU A 288 -4.88 -41.61 19.44
CA LEU A 288 -4.69 -40.20 19.09
C LEU A 288 -5.72 -39.79 18.03
N CYS A 289 -5.75 -40.49 16.89
CA CYS A 289 -6.75 -40.28 15.83
C CYS A 289 -6.91 -41.52 14.92
N ARG A 290 -7.94 -41.51 14.07
CA ARG A 290 -8.14 -42.51 13.01
C ARG A 290 -8.35 -41.81 11.67
N LEU A 291 -7.64 -42.28 10.66
CA LEU A 291 -7.78 -41.78 9.29
C LEU A 291 -8.65 -42.76 8.50
N TYR A 292 -9.81 -42.32 8.04
CA TYR A 292 -10.72 -43.13 7.22
C TYR A 292 -10.62 -42.70 5.76
N PHE A 293 -10.03 -43.55 4.94
CA PHE A 293 -9.99 -43.39 3.50
C PHE A 293 -11.12 -44.23 2.92
N TRP A 294 -12.31 -43.65 2.77
CA TRP A 294 -13.39 -44.31 2.03
C TRP A 294 -13.06 -44.24 0.55
N ASN A 295 -12.95 -45.40 -0.10
CA ASN A 295 -12.76 -45.49 -1.54
C ASN A 295 -13.91 -46.30 -2.15
N ASP A 296 -15.12 -45.74 -2.07
CA ASP A 296 -16.32 -46.26 -2.75
C ASP A 296 -16.38 -45.83 -4.24
N GLY A 297 -15.24 -45.47 -4.84
CA GLY A 297 -15.13 -45.18 -6.27
C GLY A 297 -15.82 -43.89 -6.72
N ASN A 298 -16.29 -43.06 -5.78
CA ASN A 298 -16.90 -41.77 -6.06
C ASN A 298 -15.92 -40.63 -5.71
N PRO A 299 -15.31 -39.94 -6.70
CA PRO A 299 -14.32 -38.89 -6.48
C PRO A 299 -14.89 -37.62 -5.79
N ALA A 300 -16.21 -37.54 -5.59
CA ALA A 300 -16.85 -36.43 -4.90
C ALA A 300 -16.92 -36.58 -3.36
N LYS A 301 -16.45 -37.69 -2.78
CA LYS A 301 -16.39 -37.87 -1.32
C LYS A 301 -14.94 -37.76 -0.83
N ALA A 302 -14.61 -36.63 -0.22
CA ALA A 302 -13.29 -36.41 0.39
C ALA A 302 -12.99 -37.45 1.50
N PRO A 303 -11.71 -37.81 1.73
CA PRO A 303 -11.32 -38.65 2.87
C PRO A 303 -11.79 -38.02 4.18
N LYS A 304 -12.34 -38.83 5.09
CA LYS A 304 -12.88 -38.36 6.36
C LYS A 304 -11.90 -38.70 7.48
N ILE A 305 -11.43 -37.68 8.20
CA ILE A 305 -10.65 -37.90 9.41
C ILE A 305 -11.63 -37.99 10.58
N GLY A 306 -11.44 -38.94 11.51
CA GLY A 306 -12.29 -39.09 12.68
C GLY A 306 -11.47 -39.09 13.97
N LEU A 307 -11.83 -38.23 14.93
CA LEU A 307 -11.34 -38.31 16.31
C LEU A 307 -12.37 -38.99 17.22
N TYR A 308 -11.88 -39.64 18.27
CA TYR A 308 -12.71 -40.31 19.25
C TYR A 308 -13.37 -39.29 20.20
N HIS A 309 -14.69 -39.34 20.37
CA HIS A 309 -15.43 -38.55 21.37
C HIS A 309 -15.74 -39.38 22.62
N LYS A 310 -15.60 -38.78 23.80
CA LYS A 310 -15.82 -39.46 25.09
C LYS A 310 -17.30 -39.37 25.46
N GLY A 311 -18.06 -40.44 25.17
CA GLY A 311 -19.51 -40.52 25.41
C GLY A 311 -20.25 -41.47 24.46
N ALA A 312 -19.60 -41.88 23.37
CA ALA A 312 -20.17 -42.82 22.41
C ALA A 312 -20.31 -44.22 23.03
N THR A 313 -21.55 -44.72 23.12
CA THR A 313 -21.87 -46.06 23.61
C THR A 313 -21.61 -47.16 22.56
N ASN A 314 -21.30 -46.79 21.32
CA ASN A 314 -20.82 -47.67 20.26
C ASN A 314 -19.68 -47.02 19.46
N ASP A 315 -18.72 -47.84 19.00
CA ASP A 315 -17.47 -47.48 18.30
C ASP A 315 -17.63 -46.73 16.94
N ASN A 316 -18.85 -46.32 16.57
CA ASN A 316 -19.21 -45.81 15.24
C ASN A 316 -19.71 -44.36 15.19
N GLU A 317 -19.69 -43.59 16.28
CA GLU A 317 -19.93 -42.14 16.20
C GLU A 317 -18.68 -41.42 15.68
N ILE A 318 -18.52 -41.44 14.36
CA ILE A 318 -17.51 -40.67 13.64
C ILE A 318 -18.13 -39.31 13.30
N VAL A 319 -17.58 -38.22 13.83
CA VAL A 319 -17.96 -36.87 13.39
C VAL A 319 -17.10 -36.51 12.17
N PRO A 320 -17.69 -36.31 10.98
CA PRO A 320 -16.97 -35.76 9.85
C PRO A 320 -16.62 -34.29 10.15
N TYR A 321 -15.36 -33.90 9.98
CA TYR A 321 -14.98 -32.49 10.10
C TYR A 321 -15.49 -31.68 8.91
N THR A 322 -16.05 -30.51 9.20
CA THR A 322 -16.42 -29.49 8.21
C THR A 322 -15.28 -28.51 7.92
N THR A 323 -14.33 -28.33 8.85
CA THR A 323 -13.14 -27.47 8.70
C THR A 323 -11.91 -28.07 9.43
N MET A 324 -10.69 -27.73 8.98
CA MET A 324 -9.44 -28.30 9.53
C MET A 324 -8.97 -27.69 10.87
N GLY A 325 -9.43 -26.47 11.21
CA GLY A 325 -9.15 -25.85 12.51
C GLY A 325 -9.73 -26.66 13.67
N ASP A 326 -10.96 -27.14 13.51
CA ASP A 326 -11.65 -27.99 14.49
C ASP A 326 -10.90 -29.33 14.73
N PHE A 327 -10.21 -29.85 13.72
CA PHE A 327 -9.45 -31.09 13.81
C PHE A 327 -8.15 -30.91 14.62
N SER A 328 -7.40 -29.85 14.36
CA SER A 328 -6.12 -29.56 15.03
C SER A 328 -6.32 -29.37 16.54
N GLU A 329 -7.29 -28.54 16.94
CA GLU A 329 -7.57 -28.28 18.36
C GLU A 329 -7.96 -29.55 19.13
N GLN A 330 -8.82 -30.39 18.54
CA GLN A 330 -9.26 -31.63 19.16
C GLN A 330 -8.14 -32.68 19.22
N LEU A 331 -7.27 -32.76 18.22
CA LEU A 331 -6.11 -33.66 18.22
C LEU A 331 -5.13 -33.28 19.33
N LEU A 332 -4.80 -31.99 19.45
CA LEU A 332 -3.92 -31.47 20.50
C LEU A 332 -4.54 -31.64 21.89
N SER A 333 -5.84 -31.39 22.04
CA SER A 333 -6.58 -31.63 23.28
C SER A 333 -6.53 -33.10 23.69
N ARG A 334 -6.71 -34.01 22.72
CA ARG A 334 -6.62 -35.46 22.95
C ARG A 334 -5.23 -35.91 23.37
N ALA A 335 -4.18 -35.41 22.71
CA ALA A 335 -2.79 -35.67 23.07
C ALA A 335 -2.52 -35.24 24.52
N LYS A 336 -2.93 -34.03 24.91
CA LYS A 336 -2.80 -33.53 26.30
C LYS A 336 -3.53 -34.42 27.31
N MET A 337 -4.75 -34.89 27.01
CA MET A 337 -5.47 -35.83 27.88
C MET A 337 -4.75 -37.17 28.06
N LEU A 338 -4.05 -37.66 27.05
CA LEU A 338 -3.32 -38.93 27.10
C LEU A 338 -1.98 -38.82 27.84
N LEU A 339 -1.42 -37.61 27.93
CA LEU A 339 -0.21 -37.30 28.71
C LEU A 339 -0.51 -37.12 30.21
N GLN A 340 -1.74 -36.72 30.56
CA GLN A 340 -2.19 -36.57 31.95
C GLN A 340 -2.62 -37.90 32.62
N LYS A 341 -2.58 -39.03 31.90
CA LYS A 341 -2.99 -40.37 32.35
C LYS A 341 -1.94 -41.44 32.06
#